data_AF-A0A7R8X296-F1
#
_entry.id   AF-A0A7R8X296-F1
#
_cell.length_a   1.000
_cell.length_b   1.000
_cell.length_c   1.000
_cell.angle_alpha   90.00
_cell.angle_beta   90.00
_cell.angle_gamma   90.00
#
_symmetry.space_group_name_H-M   'P 1'
#
loop_
_entity.id
_entity.type
_entity.pdbx_description
1 polymer ?
#
loop_
_entity_poly.entity_id
_entity_poly.type
_entity_poly.pdbx_seq_one_letter_code
_entity_poly.pdbx_strand_id
1 'polypeptide(L)'
;MESSKFLTKAERLYRCAERCTMQPDQGRCETYQEMYFYNATAGECQKFAYGGCDGNPNRFSTGEECEAECSRSRVPHTCTLPQEIGPCKARKPAWSYDEKTGKCNLFFYGGCQGNQNNFRSMDECNRVCESYRSNKPVTSGTSSGDTAQEILGSRRCQLPPEEGPCRGTYRRFHFDPEAKTCREFKYGGCRGNENNYHSVEECMGHCTEGLSSPPDTSSLLLRDAPSQSLVADHEQLNPGITLHAFFLHHPCTLINI
;
A
#
# COMPACT_ATOMS: atom_id res chain seq x y z
N MET A 1 -39.03 -0.49 -11.75
CA MET A 1 -38.65 -0.94 -10.40
C MET A 1 -37.30 -1.62 -10.55
N GLU A 2 -36.24 -0.84 -10.49
CA GLU A 2 -34.89 -1.33 -10.79
C GLU A 2 -34.28 -1.94 -9.54
N SER A 3 -33.87 -3.20 -9.67
CA SER A 3 -33.46 -4.08 -8.59
C SER A 3 -32.20 -3.53 -7.90
N SER A 4 -32.30 -3.28 -6.59
CA SER A 4 -31.18 -2.96 -5.71
C SER A 4 -30.17 -4.12 -5.71
N LYS A 5 -29.18 -4.05 -6.57
CA LYS A 5 -28.00 -4.93 -6.53
C LYS A 5 -27.04 -4.35 -5.50
N PHE A 6 -26.87 -5.05 -4.38
CA PHE A 6 -25.87 -4.71 -3.38
C PHE A 6 -24.47 -4.74 -4.03
N LEU A 7 -23.78 -3.60 -4.05
CA LEU A 7 -22.42 -3.50 -4.57
C LEU A 7 -21.47 -4.32 -3.70
N THR A 8 -20.64 -5.13 -4.35
CA THR A 8 -19.57 -5.92 -3.73
C THR A 8 -18.53 -4.99 -3.07
N LYS A 9 -17.73 -5.54 -2.14
CA LYS A 9 -16.63 -4.79 -1.50
C LYS A 9 -15.66 -4.20 -2.54
N ALA A 10 -15.36 -4.94 -3.60
CA ALA A 10 -14.50 -4.49 -4.70
C ALA A 10 -15.14 -3.34 -5.50
N GLU A 11 -16.44 -3.39 -5.79
CA GLU A 11 -17.17 -2.31 -6.49
C GLU A 11 -17.31 -1.04 -5.64
N ARG A 12 -17.36 -1.17 -4.30
CA ARG A 12 -17.34 -0.01 -3.38
C ARG A 12 -15.96 0.66 -3.31
N LEU A 13 -14.89 -0.15 -3.28
CA LEU A 13 -13.52 0.33 -3.40
C LEU A 13 -13.27 1.03 -4.75
N TYR A 14 -13.86 0.53 -5.82
CA TYR A 14 -13.76 1.12 -7.16
C TYR A 14 -14.47 2.47 -7.30
N ARG A 15 -15.67 2.63 -6.71
CA ARG A 15 -16.39 3.93 -6.74
C ARG A 15 -15.71 5.04 -5.94
N CYS A 16 -14.97 4.71 -4.88
CA CYS A 16 -14.16 5.70 -4.16
C CYS A 16 -13.00 6.19 -5.02
N ALA A 17 -12.43 5.35 -5.89
CA ALA A 17 -11.37 5.74 -6.82
C ALA A 17 -11.90 6.64 -7.97
N GLU A 18 -13.11 6.41 -8.49
CA GLU A 18 -13.68 7.23 -9.57
C GLU A 18 -13.96 8.67 -9.14
N ARG A 19 -14.58 8.90 -7.97
CA ARG A 19 -14.79 10.26 -7.42
C ARG A 19 -13.46 11.02 -7.35
N CYS A 20 -12.45 10.42 -6.74
CA CYS A 20 -11.18 11.09 -6.46
C CYS A 20 -10.36 11.40 -7.74
N THR A 21 -10.76 10.90 -8.92
CA THR A 21 -10.06 11.17 -10.18
C THR A 21 -10.72 12.26 -11.03
N MET A 22 -11.90 12.74 -10.63
CA MET A 22 -12.59 13.82 -11.33
C MET A 22 -11.87 15.16 -11.14
N GLN A 23 -11.86 16.02 -12.16
CA GLN A 23 -11.37 17.40 -12.03
C GLN A 23 -12.32 18.24 -11.14
N PRO A 24 -11.84 19.28 -10.45
CA PRO A 24 -12.74 20.14 -9.68
C PRO A 24 -13.73 20.85 -10.60
N ASP A 25 -15.00 20.92 -10.19
CA ASP A 25 -16.07 21.56 -10.95
C ASP A 25 -16.77 22.63 -10.12
N GLN A 26 -16.60 23.88 -10.53
CA GLN A 26 -17.20 25.05 -9.90
C GLN A 26 -18.72 25.08 -10.08
N GLY A 27 -19.26 24.43 -11.11
CA GLY A 27 -20.66 24.54 -11.48
C GLY A 27 -21.02 25.91 -12.05
N ARG A 28 -22.31 26.13 -12.33
CA ARG A 28 -22.78 27.34 -13.05
C ARG A 28 -23.17 28.51 -12.14
N CYS A 29 -23.32 28.27 -10.84
CA CYS A 29 -23.72 29.31 -9.89
C CYS A 29 -22.52 30.18 -9.51
N GLU A 30 -22.78 31.44 -9.14
CA GLU A 30 -21.74 32.45 -8.89
C GLU A 30 -21.50 32.74 -7.40
N THR A 31 -21.81 31.77 -6.52
CA THR A 31 -21.46 31.92 -5.10
C THR A 31 -19.99 31.52 -4.87
N TYR A 32 -19.39 32.02 -3.79
CA TYR A 32 -18.04 31.63 -3.40
C TYR A 32 -18.11 30.71 -2.18
N GLN A 33 -17.81 29.43 -2.38
CA GLN A 33 -17.66 28.46 -1.30
C GLN A 33 -16.29 27.81 -1.43
N GLU A 34 -15.42 28.00 -0.44
CA GLU A 34 -14.14 27.31 -0.37
C GLU A 34 -14.37 25.84 -0.01
N MET A 35 -14.07 24.95 -0.94
CA MET A 35 -14.22 23.50 -0.78
C MET A 35 -12.90 22.82 -1.11
N TYR A 36 -12.79 21.53 -0.82
CA TYR A 36 -11.62 20.71 -1.15
C TYR A 36 -11.94 19.72 -2.27
N PHE A 37 -10.97 19.42 -3.12
CA PHE A 37 -11.02 18.32 -4.07
C PHE A 37 -9.72 17.51 -3.98
N TYR A 38 -9.76 16.24 -4.35
CA TYR A 38 -8.54 15.44 -4.44
C TYR A 38 -7.88 15.64 -5.80
N ASN A 39 -6.65 16.12 -5.81
CA ASN A 39 -5.84 16.21 -7.01
C ASN A 39 -5.07 14.89 -7.19
N ALA A 40 -5.60 13.99 -8.01
CA ALA A 40 -4.97 12.70 -8.28
C ALA A 40 -3.60 12.79 -8.97
N THR A 41 -3.29 13.92 -9.63
CA THR A 41 -1.97 14.12 -10.25
C THR A 41 -0.93 14.50 -9.20
N ALA A 42 -1.30 15.38 -8.27
CA ALA A 42 -0.43 15.80 -7.16
C ALA A 42 -0.44 14.80 -5.99
N GLY A 43 -1.45 13.94 -5.91
CA GLY A 43 -1.64 12.97 -4.83
C GLY A 43 -2.12 13.58 -3.51
N GLU A 44 -2.70 14.78 -3.54
CA GLU A 44 -3.05 15.56 -2.34
C GLU A 44 -4.42 16.25 -2.48
N CYS A 45 -5.02 16.60 -1.34
CA CYS A 45 -6.24 17.39 -1.28
C CYS A 45 -5.94 18.89 -1.40
N GLN A 46 -6.59 19.56 -2.34
CA GLN A 46 -6.38 20.98 -2.63
C GLN A 46 -7.69 21.75 -2.52
N LYS A 47 -7.62 23.05 -2.21
CA LYS A 47 -8.80 23.93 -2.15
C LYS A 47 -9.23 24.39 -3.54
N PHE A 48 -10.53 24.59 -3.74
CA PHE A 48 -11.09 25.22 -4.93
C PHE A 48 -12.34 26.04 -4.58
N ALA A 49 -12.70 26.97 -5.47
CA ALA A 49 -13.91 27.78 -5.35
C ALA A 49 -15.10 27.06 -6.00
N TYR A 50 -16.08 26.66 -5.20
CA TYR A 50 -17.33 26.06 -5.65
C TYR A 50 -18.44 27.11 -5.76
N GLY A 51 -19.13 27.10 -6.90
CA GLY A 51 -20.16 28.06 -7.30
C GLY A 51 -21.47 27.95 -6.53
N GLY A 52 -21.69 26.86 -5.78
CA GLY A 52 -22.87 26.64 -4.93
C GLY A 52 -24.00 25.82 -5.56
N CYS A 53 -23.88 25.45 -6.83
CA CYS A 53 -24.75 24.46 -7.47
C CYS A 53 -23.98 23.64 -8.51
N ASP A 54 -24.58 22.53 -8.97
CA ASP A 54 -23.97 21.56 -9.87
C ASP A 54 -22.66 20.99 -9.30
N GLY A 55 -21.63 20.91 -10.14
CA GLY A 55 -20.35 20.33 -9.79
C GLY A 55 -20.36 18.81 -9.86
N ASN A 56 -19.35 18.22 -9.24
CA ASN A 56 -19.21 16.77 -9.17
C ASN A 56 -18.85 16.29 -7.75
N PRO A 57 -18.82 14.97 -7.52
CA PRO A 57 -18.60 14.40 -6.20
C PRO A 57 -17.16 14.58 -5.65
N ASN A 58 -16.16 15.00 -6.44
CA ASN A 58 -14.82 15.29 -5.92
C ASN A 58 -14.80 16.64 -5.21
N ARG A 59 -15.63 16.77 -4.17
CA ARG A 59 -15.87 18.01 -3.45
C ARG A 59 -16.18 17.70 -1.99
N PHE A 60 -15.33 18.20 -1.11
CA PHE A 60 -15.34 17.93 0.32
C PHE A 60 -15.38 19.23 1.10
N SER A 61 -16.02 19.21 2.25
CA SER A 61 -16.16 20.40 3.11
C SER A 61 -14.87 20.71 3.87
N THR A 62 -14.06 19.68 4.13
CA THR A 62 -12.78 19.80 4.85
C THR A 62 -11.68 19.01 4.15
N GLY A 63 -10.43 19.43 4.37
CA GLY A 63 -9.26 18.69 3.89
C GLY A 63 -9.17 17.29 4.52
N GLU A 64 -9.54 17.16 5.79
CA GLU A 64 -9.54 15.87 6.51
C GLU A 64 -10.55 14.88 5.90
N GLU A 65 -11.76 15.33 5.57
CA GLU A 65 -12.77 14.51 4.88
C GLU A 65 -12.24 14.04 3.52
N CYS A 66 -11.68 14.97 2.73
CA CYS A 66 -11.05 14.67 1.45
C CYS A 66 -9.94 13.63 1.60
N GLU A 67 -9.07 13.79 2.61
CA GLU A 67 -7.96 12.86 2.83
C GLU A 67 -8.44 11.50 3.31
N ALA A 68 -9.41 11.45 4.23
CA ALA A 68 -9.96 10.21 4.74
C ALA A 68 -10.62 9.37 3.63
N GLU A 69 -11.27 10.02 2.66
CA GLU A 69 -11.92 9.37 1.52
C GLU A 69 -10.93 9.03 0.40
N CYS A 70 -10.09 9.98 0.00
CA CYS A 70 -9.24 9.85 -1.19
C CYS A 70 -7.79 9.45 -0.89
N SER A 71 -7.23 9.83 0.26
CA SER A 71 -5.85 9.47 0.62
C SER A 71 -5.70 8.03 1.10
N ARG A 72 -6.80 7.33 1.45
CA ARG A 72 -6.80 5.87 1.63
C ARG A 72 -6.62 5.12 0.32
N SER A 73 -6.85 5.78 -0.81
CA SER A 73 -6.38 5.34 -2.12
C SER A 73 -4.88 5.58 -2.29
N ARG A 74 -4.05 5.19 -1.29
CA ARG A 74 -2.63 4.89 -1.50
C ARG A 74 -2.41 3.63 -2.36
N VAL A 75 -3.47 3.17 -3.00
CA VAL A 75 -3.40 2.57 -4.31
C VAL A 75 -3.36 3.74 -5.30
N PRO A 76 -2.20 4.19 -5.80
CA PRO A 76 -2.24 5.12 -6.93
C PRO A 76 -3.12 4.45 -7.98
N HIS A 77 -4.23 5.07 -8.37
CA HIS A 77 -5.15 4.51 -9.38
C HIS A 77 -4.36 4.06 -10.63
N THR A 78 -3.29 4.80 -10.92
CA THR A 78 -2.14 4.45 -11.77
C THR A 78 -1.73 2.97 -11.73
N CYS A 79 -1.57 2.35 -10.56
CA CYS A 79 -1.07 0.98 -10.39
C CYS A 79 -2.16 -0.10 -10.56
N THR A 80 -3.44 0.27 -10.61
CA THR A 80 -4.54 -0.68 -10.88
C THR A 80 -5.09 -0.58 -12.29
N LEU A 81 -4.66 0.44 -13.04
CA LEU A 81 -5.01 0.58 -14.46
C LEU A 81 -4.34 -0.53 -15.30
N PRO A 82 -4.96 -0.97 -16.39
CA PRO A 82 -4.35 -1.94 -17.30
C PRO A 82 -3.17 -1.32 -18.06
N GLN A 83 -2.22 -2.13 -18.51
CA GLN A 83 -1.21 -1.66 -19.46
C GLN A 83 -1.85 -1.26 -20.80
N GLU A 84 -1.54 -0.07 -21.32
CA GLU A 84 -2.14 0.45 -22.56
C GLU A 84 -1.10 0.93 -23.56
N ILE A 85 -1.10 0.30 -24.75
CA ILE A 85 -0.19 0.65 -25.85
C ILE A 85 -0.65 1.93 -26.56
N GLY A 86 -1.96 2.17 -26.63
CA GLY A 86 -2.55 3.25 -27.41
C GLY A 86 -2.52 2.98 -28.94
N PRO A 87 -3.13 3.86 -29.75
CA PRO A 87 -3.29 3.66 -31.20
C PRO A 87 -2.05 4.06 -32.03
N CYS A 88 -1.15 4.85 -31.47
CA CYS A 88 0.10 5.20 -32.14
C CYS A 88 1.03 3.98 -32.24
N LYS A 89 1.90 3.95 -33.26
CA LYS A 89 2.74 2.78 -33.59
C LYS A 89 4.23 2.97 -33.27
N ALA A 90 4.57 3.96 -32.43
CA ALA A 90 5.95 4.08 -31.96
C ALA A 90 6.28 2.92 -31.01
N ARG A 91 7.54 2.49 -30.99
CA ARG A 91 8.01 1.44 -30.07
C ARG A 91 8.80 2.08 -28.94
N LYS A 92 8.11 2.70 -27.97
CA LYS A 92 8.76 3.41 -26.85
C LYS A 92 8.82 2.49 -25.62
N PRO A 93 10.01 2.17 -25.09
CA PRO A 93 10.10 1.40 -23.85
C PRO A 93 9.46 2.19 -22.70
N ALA A 94 8.63 1.52 -21.92
CA ALA A 94 7.92 2.06 -20.78
C ALA A 94 7.70 0.95 -19.74
N TRP A 95 7.37 1.30 -18.52
CA TRP A 95 7.12 0.34 -17.44
C TRP A 95 5.69 0.46 -16.96
N SER A 96 5.04 -0.67 -16.67
CA SER A 96 3.70 -0.72 -16.10
C SER A 96 3.68 -1.68 -14.93
N TYR A 97 2.92 -1.35 -13.91
CA TYR A 97 2.67 -2.24 -12.78
C TYR A 97 1.60 -3.28 -13.14
N ASP A 98 1.90 -4.54 -12.89
CA ASP A 98 0.94 -5.63 -13.01
C ASP A 98 0.38 -5.97 -11.63
N GLU A 99 -0.90 -5.68 -11.42
CA GLU A 99 -1.61 -5.95 -10.17
C GLU A 99 -1.62 -7.45 -9.81
N LYS A 100 -1.68 -8.33 -10.81
CA LYS A 100 -1.78 -9.78 -10.58
C LYS A 100 -0.47 -10.33 -10.05
N THR A 101 0.66 -9.86 -10.59
CA THR A 101 1.98 -10.31 -10.18
C THR A 101 2.60 -9.44 -9.10
N GLY A 102 2.05 -8.25 -8.87
CA GLY A 102 2.58 -7.23 -7.97
C GLY A 102 3.93 -6.65 -8.40
N LYS A 103 4.22 -6.69 -9.71
CA LYS A 103 5.54 -6.35 -10.28
C LYS A 103 5.42 -5.29 -11.37
N CYS A 104 6.40 -4.39 -11.41
CA CYS A 104 6.63 -3.53 -12.56
C CYS A 104 7.29 -4.30 -13.71
N ASN A 105 6.70 -4.25 -14.89
CA ASN A 105 7.14 -4.96 -16.08
C ASN A 105 7.38 -3.98 -17.23
N LEU A 106 8.38 -4.26 -18.07
CA LEU A 106 8.66 -3.50 -19.29
C LEU A 106 7.58 -3.80 -20.35
N PHE A 107 7.10 -2.76 -21.01
CA PHE A 107 6.26 -2.85 -22.22
C PHE A 107 6.66 -1.80 -23.27
N PHE A 108 6.04 -1.88 -24.45
CA PHE A 108 6.25 -0.92 -25.52
C PHE A 108 5.01 -0.04 -25.71
N TYR A 109 5.10 1.21 -25.28
CA TYR A 109 4.08 2.22 -25.47
C TYR A 109 4.09 2.76 -26.91
N GLY A 110 2.91 2.83 -27.51
CA GLY A 110 2.65 3.32 -28.86
C GLY A 110 2.97 4.80 -29.05
N GLY A 111 3.05 5.57 -27.97
CA GLY A 111 3.47 6.97 -27.96
C GLY A 111 2.33 8.00 -27.93
N CYS A 112 1.07 7.58 -27.92
CA CYS A 112 -0.07 8.44 -27.65
C CYS A 112 -1.23 7.66 -27.00
N GLN A 113 -2.10 8.38 -26.29
CA GLN A 113 -3.35 7.86 -25.70
C GLN A 113 -3.15 6.55 -24.90
N GLY A 114 -2.12 6.49 -24.07
CA GLY A 114 -2.04 5.51 -22.99
C GLY A 114 -2.64 6.06 -21.71
N ASN A 115 -2.81 5.20 -20.71
CA ASN A 115 -3.22 5.61 -19.37
C ASN A 115 -2.01 5.86 -18.45
N GLN A 116 -2.29 6.14 -17.17
CA GLN A 116 -1.29 6.53 -16.18
C GLN A 116 -0.39 5.37 -15.75
N ASN A 117 -0.74 4.10 -15.99
CA ASN A 117 0.13 2.94 -15.74
C ASN A 117 1.26 2.82 -16.79
N ASN A 118 2.05 3.88 -16.91
CA ASN A 118 3.02 4.08 -17.98
C ASN A 118 4.14 4.98 -17.46
N PHE A 119 5.14 4.35 -16.86
CA PHE A 119 6.30 4.98 -16.23
C PHE A 119 7.50 4.99 -17.17
N ARG A 120 8.41 5.96 -16.99
CA ARG A 120 9.61 6.14 -17.82
C ARG A 120 10.81 5.34 -17.32
N SER A 121 10.72 4.74 -16.13
CA SER A 121 11.74 3.82 -15.61
C SER A 121 11.13 2.78 -14.67
N MET A 122 11.85 1.69 -14.48
CA MET A 122 11.51 0.65 -13.49
C MET A 122 11.44 1.24 -12.08
N ASP A 123 12.42 2.07 -11.72
CA ASP A 123 12.52 2.69 -10.39
C ASP A 123 11.37 3.65 -10.13
N GLU A 124 10.93 4.40 -11.14
CA GLU A 124 9.74 5.26 -11.03
C GLU A 124 8.49 4.42 -10.76
N CYS A 125 8.29 3.33 -11.53
CA CYS A 125 7.17 2.42 -11.33
C CYS A 125 7.20 1.79 -9.94
N ASN A 126 8.35 1.27 -9.50
CA ASN A 126 8.50 0.67 -8.18
C ASN A 126 8.23 1.70 -7.09
N ARG A 127 8.87 2.87 -7.12
CA ARG A 127 8.66 3.93 -6.12
C ARG A 127 7.18 4.33 -6.00
N VAL A 128 6.47 4.38 -7.13
CA VAL A 128 5.04 4.73 -7.15
C VAL A 128 4.17 3.58 -6.65
N CYS A 129 4.43 2.34 -7.08
CA CYS A 129 3.54 1.18 -6.85
C CYS A 129 4.00 0.18 -5.78
N GLU A 130 5.15 0.36 -5.16
CA GLU A 130 5.68 -0.55 -4.12
C GLU A 130 4.88 -0.44 -2.82
N SER A 131 4.50 0.79 -2.44
CA SER A 131 3.62 1.01 -1.28
C SER A 131 2.20 0.42 -1.47
N TYR A 132 1.78 0.20 -2.72
CA TYR A 132 0.53 -0.50 -3.03
C TYR A 132 0.59 -2.00 -2.65
N ARG A 133 1.77 -2.65 -2.76
CA ARG A 133 1.95 -4.05 -2.29
C ARG A 133 1.67 -4.19 -0.80
N SER A 134 2.08 -3.20 -0.01
CA SER A 134 2.03 -3.23 1.45
C SER A 134 0.67 -2.81 2.02
N ASN A 135 -0.14 -2.07 1.24
CA ASN A 135 -1.42 -1.50 1.69
C ASN A 135 -2.65 -2.25 1.16
N LYS A 136 -2.50 -3.37 0.45
CA LYS A 136 -3.66 -4.15 0.00
C LYS A 136 -4.44 -4.62 1.25
N PRO A 137 -5.71 -4.22 1.42
CA PRO A 137 -6.54 -4.78 2.48
C PRO A 137 -6.63 -6.28 2.19
N VAL A 138 -6.13 -7.09 3.11
CA VAL A 138 -6.21 -8.54 3.05
C VAL A 138 -7.69 -8.92 2.98
N THR A 139 -8.25 -9.05 1.78
CA THR A 139 -9.46 -9.80 1.56
C THR A 139 -9.05 -11.25 1.69
N SER A 140 -9.26 -11.77 2.89
CA SER A 140 -9.23 -13.19 3.22
C SER A 140 -9.82 -14.00 2.07
N GLY A 141 -8.95 -14.76 1.42
CA GLY A 141 -9.25 -15.53 0.23
C GLY A 141 -8.01 -16.27 -0.25
N THR A 142 -7.42 -17.07 0.66
CA THR A 142 -6.53 -18.23 0.41
C THR A 142 -5.29 -17.93 -0.44
N SER A 143 -4.09 -17.73 0.10
CA SER A 143 -3.32 -18.58 1.03
C SER A 143 -2.47 -17.69 1.96
N SER A 144 -2.43 -17.86 3.27
CA SER A 144 -2.00 -19.07 3.98
C SER A 144 -2.61 -19.01 5.38
N GLY A 145 -3.04 -20.15 5.91
CA GLY A 145 -3.26 -20.25 7.34
C GLY A 145 -1.91 -20.06 8.03
N ASP A 146 -1.72 -18.90 8.65
CA ASP A 146 -0.67 -18.70 9.64
C ASP A 146 -1.05 -19.51 10.87
N THR A 147 -0.75 -20.80 10.79
CA THR A 147 -0.47 -21.57 11.99
C THR A 147 0.90 -21.08 12.44
N ALA A 148 1.04 -20.74 13.73
CA ALA A 148 2.27 -20.27 14.36
C ALA A 148 3.36 -21.37 14.44
N GLN A 149 3.62 -22.06 13.32
CA GLN A 149 4.50 -23.21 13.21
C GLN A 149 5.20 -23.20 11.83
N GLU A 150 5.81 -22.07 11.44
CA GLU A 150 6.89 -22.05 10.43
C GLU A 150 7.74 -20.78 10.58
N ILE A 151 8.24 -20.56 11.81
CA ILE A 151 9.21 -19.48 12.15
C ILE A 151 10.64 -20.00 11.92
N LEU A 152 10.92 -20.55 10.73
CA LEU A 152 12.29 -20.97 10.38
C LEU A 152 12.59 -20.71 8.90
N GLY A 153 13.05 -19.49 8.63
CA GLY A 153 13.55 -19.06 7.32
C GLY A 153 12.43 -18.67 6.35
N SER A 154 12.52 -17.44 5.82
CA SER A 154 11.66 -16.96 4.74
C SER A 154 11.62 -18.00 3.59
N ARG A 155 10.44 -18.33 3.05
CA ARG A 155 10.27 -19.34 1.97
C ARG A 155 11.23 -19.12 0.79
N ARG A 156 11.64 -17.87 0.53
CA ARG A 156 12.63 -17.53 -0.51
C ARG A 156 14.01 -18.14 -0.24
N CYS A 157 14.41 -18.25 1.02
CA CYS A 157 15.71 -18.76 1.46
C CYS A 157 15.78 -20.29 1.45
N GLN A 158 14.65 -20.95 1.26
CA GLN A 158 14.56 -22.41 1.15
C GLN A 158 14.64 -22.89 -0.31
N LEU A 159 14.59 -21.98 -1.29
CA LEU A 159 14.65 -22.33 -2.71
C LEU A 159 16.07 -22.80 -3.10
N PRO A 160 16.21 -23.78 -4.01
CA PRO A 160 17.52 -24.19 -4.52
C PRO A 160 18.17 -23.08 -5.36
N PRO A 161 19.50 -22.98 -5.44
CA PRO A 161 20.15 -22.04 -6.36
C PRO A 161 19.85 -22.40 -7.83
N GLU A 162 19.54 -21.40 -8.66
CA GLU A 162 19.26 -21.58 -10.09
C GLU A 162 20.22 -20.77 -10.97
N GLU A 163 21.08 -21.46 -11.74
CA GLU A 163 21.99 -20.82 -12.70
C GLU A 163 21.23 -20.14 -13.86
N GLY A 164 20.06 -20.67 -14.24
CA GLY A 164 19.27 -20.16 -15.35
C GLY A 164 19.85 -20.51 -16.73
N PRO A 165 19.16 -20.13 -17.83
CA PRO A 165 19.53 -20.55 -19.18
C PRO A 165 20.60 -19.68 -19.86
N CYS A 166 20.94 -18.52 -19.29
CA CYS A 166 21.96 -17.64 -19.84
C CYS A 166 23.37 -18.18 -19.55
N ARG A 167 24.34 -17.84 -20.40
CA ARG A 167 25.71 -18.40 -20.36
C ARG A 167 26.73 -17.51 -19.65
N GLY A 168 26.27 -16.52 -18.88
CA GLY A 168 27.14 -15.70 -18.04
C GLY A 168 27.75 -16.50 -16.90
N THR A 169 28.77 -15.93 -16.25
CA THR A 169 29.48 -16.53 -15.12
C THR A 169 29.48 -15.56 -13.95
N TYR A 170 28.30 -15.12 -13.52
CA TYR A 170 28.17 -14.15 -12.44
C TYR A 170 28.26 -14.86 -11.09
N ARG A 171 29.20 -14.42 -10.24
CA ARG A 171 29.30 -14.85 -8.86
C ARG A 171 28.07 -14.36 -8.08
N ARG A 172 27.36 -15.27 -7.42
CA ARG A 172 26.17 -15.00 -6.59
C ARG A 172 26.15 -15.88 -5.36
N PHE A 173 25.30 -15.55 -4.40
CA PHE A 173 25.15 -16.29 -3.15
C PHE A 173 23.71 -16.75 -2.98
N HIS A 174 23.52 -17.93 -2.40
CA HIS A 174 22.23 -18.46 -2.01
C HIS A 174 22.31 -18.95 -0.57
N PHE A 175 21.21 -18.89 0.17
CA PHE A 175 21.12 -19.49 1.50
C PHE A 175 20.97 -21.00 1.38
N ASP A 176 21.77 -21.73 2.14
CA ASP A 176 21.63 -23.17 2.34
C ASP A 176 20.94 -23.39 3.71
N PRO A 177 19.69 -23.86 3.75
CA PRO A 177 18.96 -24.03 5.01
C PRO A 177 19.49 -25.19 5.86
N GLU A 178 20.16 -26.18 5.27
CA GLU A 178 20.79 -27.29 5.99
C GLU A 178 22.06 -26.81 6.70
N ALA A 179 22.88 -26.05 5.98
CA ALA A 179 24.11 -25.48 6.52
C ALA A 179 23.88 -24.17 7.31
N LYS A 180 22.67 -23.60 7.23
CA LYS A 180 22.28 -22.31 7.81
C LYS A 180 23.25 -21.18 7.48
N THR A 181 23.76 -21.17 6.25
CA THR A 181 24.74 -20.18 5.79
C THR A 181 24.60 -19.92 4.30
N CYS A 182 25.12 -18.78 3.85
CA CYS A 182 25.11 -18.42 2.44
C CYS A 182 26.32 -19.00 1.71
N ARG A 183 26.04 -19.71 0.61
CA ARG A 183 27.05 -20.34 -0.25
C ARG A 183 27.09 -19.68 -1.62
N GLU A 184 28.27 -19.65 -2.20
CA GLU A 184 28.49 -19.15 -3.55
C GLU A 184 27.98 -20.13 -4.61
N PHE A 185 27.36 -19.60 -5.66
CA PHE A 185 27.05 -20.34 -6.88
C PHE A 185 27.24 -19.48 -8.13
N LYS A 186 27.32 -20.15 -9.28
CA LYS A 186 27.42 -19.51 -10.59
C LYS A 186 26.02 -19.21 -11.12
N TYR A 187 25.76 -17.94 -11.42
CA TYR A 187 24.54 -17.49 -12.07
C TYR A 187 24.80 -17.11 -13.53
N GLY A 188 23.94 -17.61 -14.42
CA GLY A 188 23.99 -17.41 -15.86
C GLY A 188 23.65 -15.99 -16.31
N GLY A 189 23.03 -15.18 -15.46
CA GLY A 189 22.70 -13.78 -15.74
C GLY A 189 21.25 -13.52 -16.17
N CYS A 190 20.40 -14.56 -16.23
CA CYS A 190 18.97 -14.38 -16.46
C CYS A 190 18.13 -15.50 -15.83
N ARG A 191 16.85 -15.21 -15.57
CA ARG A 191 15.91 -16.09 -14.83
C ARG A 191 16.44 -16.41 -13.43
N GLY A 192 16.24 -17.63 -12.94
CA GLY A 192 16.54 -18.00 -11.57
C GLY A 192 15.38 -17.69 -10.63
N ASN A 193 15.65 -17.81 -9.33
CA ASN A 193 14.68 -17.58 -8.28
C ASN A 193 15.21 -16.59 -7.22
N GLU A 194 14.42 -16.38 -6.17
CA GLU A 194 14.68 -15.36 -5.15
C GLU A 194 15.84 -15.69 -4.19
N ASN A 195 16.38 -16.92 -4.21
CA ASN A 195 17.57 -17.28 -3.44
C ASN A 195 18.87 -16.97 -4.20
N ASN A 196 19.05 -15.69 -4.58
CA ASN A 196 20.14 -15.24 -5.43
C ASN A 196 20.54 -13.81 -5.07
N TYR A 197 21.65 -13.68 -4.34
CA TYR A 197 22.14 -12.43 -3.76
C TYR A 197 23.50 -12.06 -4.32
N HIS A 198 23.84 -10.77 -4.28
CA HIS A 198 25.10 -10.26 -4.81
C HIS A 198 26.26 -10.41 -3.82
N SER A 199 25.97 -10.42 -2.52
CA SER A 199 26.96 -10.62 -1.47
C SER A 199 26.50 -11.59 -0.38
N VAL A 200 27.45 -12.08 0.42
CA VAL A 200 27.16 -12.95 1.57
C VAL A 200 26.37 -12.17 2.63
N GLU A 201 26.70 -10.90 2.84
CA GLU A 201 26.07 -10.04 3.84
C GLU A 201 24.59 -9.78 3.51
N GLU A 202 24.28 -9.50 2.25
CA GLU A 202 22.91 -9.36 1.76
C GLU A 202 22.13 -10.66 2.00
N CYS A 203 22.69 -11.79 1.58
CA CYS A 203 22.07 -13.10 1.75
C CYS A 203 21.82 -13.44 3.23
N MET A 204 22.81 -13.23 4.10
CA MET A 204 22.70 -13.51 5.53
C MET A 204 21.69 -12.57 6.20
N GLY A 205 21.72 -11.28 5.89
CA GLY A 205 20.74 -10.32 6.41
C GLY A 205 19.30 -10.73 6.07
N HIS A 206 19.03 -11.09 4.81
CA HIS A 206 17.68 -11.49 4.40
C HIS A 206 17.23 -12.86 4.92
N CYS A 207 18.15 -13.79 5.16
CA CYS A 207 17.82 -15.19 5.46
C CYS A 207 18.05 -15.61 6.92
N THR A 208 18.63 -14.74 7.75
CA THR A 208 18.89 -15.03 9.17
C THR A 208 18.17 -14.09 10.15
N GLU A 209 17.46 -13.06 9.67
CA GLU A 209 16.55 -12.27 10.50
C GLU A 209 15.44 -13.17 11.08
N GLY A 210 15.53 -13.43 12.37
CA GLY A 210 14.70 -14.40 13.10
C GLY A 210 15.50 -15.44 13.91
N LEU A 211 16.81 -15.57 13.67
CA LEU A 211 17.71 -16.45 14.41
C LEU A 211 18.57 -15.72 15.46
N SER A 212 18.52 -14.38 15.52
CA SER A 212 19.43 -13.55 16.32
C SER A 212 18.76 -12.70 17.41
N SER A 213 17.47 -12.87 17.70
CA SER A 213 16.89 -12.26 18.92
C SER A 213 17.09 -13.20 20.11
N PRO A 214 18.03 -12.95 21.03
CA PRO A 214 17.93 -13.53 22.36
C PRO A 214 16.62 -13.07 23.02
N PRO A 215 15.98 -13.89 23.89
CA PRO A 215 14.87 -13.41 24.70
C PRO A 215 15.37 -12.22 25.52
N ASP A 216 14.72 -11.08 25.34
CA ASP A 216 15.09 -9.82 25.97
C ASP A 216 14.80 -9.89 27.48
N THR A 217 15.73 -10.45 28.26
CA THR A 217 15.71 -10.45 29.72
C THR A 217 16.43 -9.22 30.27
N SER A 218 16.11 -8.03 29.75
CA SER A 218 16.68 -6.76 30.21
C SER A 218 15.63 -5.83 30.83
N SER A 219 14.81 -6.35 31.76
CA SER A 219 13.97 -5.51 32.64
C SER A 219 13.98 -5.95 34.11
N LEU A 220 15.05 -6.60 34.58
CA LEU A 220 15.27 -6.81 36.01
C LEU A 220 16.59 -6.14 36.40
N LEU A 221 16.52 -4.94 36.99
CA LEU A 221 17.02 -4.65 38.34
C LEU A 221 17.04 -3.14 38.66
N LEU A 222 16.69 -2.84 39.92
CA LEU A 222 16.81 -1.60 40.72
C LEU A 222 15.70 -0.53 40.48
N ARG A 223 14.90 -0.09 41.48
CA ARG A 223 15.16 0.10 42.93
C ARG A 223 13.87 0.10 43.77
N ASP A 224 13.97 -0.41 45.00
CA ASP A 224 12.97 -0.27 46.07
C ASP A 224 13.15 1.02 46.92
N ALA A 225 12.00 1.54 47.37
CA ALA A 225 11.67 2.21 48.66
C ALA A 225 12.09 3.69 48.92
N PRO A 226 11.43 4.43 49.86
CA PRO A 226 10.05 4.37 50.39
C PRO A 226 9.31 5.73 50.56
N SER A 227 8.00 5.65 50.86
CA SER A 227 7.12 6.52 51.67
C SER A 227 7.18 8.07 51.60
N GLN A 228 6.03 8.72 51.32
CA GLN A 228 5.27 9.51 52.31
C GLN A 228 3.97 10.12 51.75
N SER A 229 2.92 10.04 52.57
CA SER A 229 1.60 10.63 52.47
C SER A 229 1.57 12.13 52.77
N LEU A 230 0.70 12.90 52.11
CA LEU A 230 -0.05 14.04 52.68
C LEU A 230 -1.35 14.26 51.87
N VAL A 231 -2.31 14.94 52.50
CA VAL A 231 -3.77 14.67 52.53
C VAL A 231 -4.58 15.78 51.82
N ALA A 232 -5.82 15.46 51.43
CA ALA A 232 -7.04 16.31 51.38
C ALA A 232 -7.07 17.50 50.37
N ASP A 233 -8.20 17.92 49.76
CA ASP A 233 -9.61 17.75 50.09
C ASP A 233 -10.52 18.15 48.89
N HIS A 234 -11.79 17.73 49.02
CA HIS A 234 -13.02 18.36 48.51
C HIS A 234 -13.58 18.06 47.10
N GLU A 235 -14.39 17.00 47.09
CA GLU A 235 -15.74 16.85 46.51
C GLU A 235 -16.44 18.11 45.95
N GLN A 236 -16.99 18.01 44.73
CA GLN A 236 -18.44 18.08 44.48
C GLN A 236 -18.78 17.69 43.04
N LEU A 237 -19.51 16.57 42.91
CA LEU A 237 -20.23 16.18 41.70
C LEU A 237 -21.39 17.15 41.44
N ASN A 238 -21.69 17.39 40.16
CA ASN A 238 -23.08 17.48 39.73
C ASN A 238 -23.29 16.75 38.39
N PRO A 239 -24.44 16.07 38.20
CA PRO A 239 -24.68 15.10 37.16
C PRO A 239 -25.35 15.74 35.93
N GLY A 240 -25.14 15.13 34.77
CA GLY A 240 -26.01 15.36 33.61
C GLY A 240 -25.30 15.97 32.41
N ILE A 241 -24.46 15.18 31.74
CA ILE A 241 -24.30 15.28 30.29
C ILE A 241 -24.27 13.85 29.75
N THR A 242 -25.41 13.44 29.20
CA THR A 242 -25.55 12.24 28.38
C THR A 242 -24.55 12.36 27.23
N LEU A 243 -23.49 11.54 27.22
CA LEU A 243 -22.66 11.36 26.03
C LEU A 243 -23.56 10.73 24.95
N HIS A 244 -24.15 11.55 24.09
CA HIS A 244 -24.49 11.11 22.76
C HIS A 244 -23.16 10.82 22.06
N ALA A 245 -22.84 9.52 21.95
CA ALA A 245 -21.85 9.03 21.01
C ALA A 245 -22.27 9.54 19.61
N PHE A 246 -21.61 10.59 19.14
CA PHE A 246 -21.62 10.95 17.73
C PHE A 246 -20.85 9.85 17.00
N PHE A 247 -21.55 8.78 16.62
CA PHE A 247 -21.13 7.90 15.56
C PHE A 247 -21.11 8.72 14.26
N LEU A 248 -19.96 9.34 13.98
CA LEU A 248 -19.63 9.81 12.64
C LEU A 248 -19.60 8.56 11.75
N HIS A 249 -20.72 8.32 11.07
CA HIS A 249 -20.85 7.25 10.09
C HIS A 249 -19.89 7.55 8.93
N HIS A 250 -18.78 6.81 8.90
CA HIS A 250 -17.91 6.73 7.73
C HIS A 250 -18.68 6.07 6.58
N PRO A 251 -18.78 6.69 5.39
CA PRO A 251 -19.43 6.06 4.24
C PRO A 251 -18.71 4.79 3.74
N CYS A 252 -17.49 4.52 4.20
CA CYS A 252 -16.68 3.36 3.82
C CYS A 252 -16.73 2.17 4.79
N THR A 253 -17.40 2.30 5.93
CA THR A 253 -17.59 1.20 6.88
C THR A 253 -18.97 1.37 7.49
N LEU A 254 -19.96 0.62 6.99
CA LEU A 254 -21.05 0.02 7.75
C LEU A 254 -22.02 -0.68 6.78
N ILE A 255 -22.21 -1.99 6.97
CA ILE A 255 -23.48 -2.71 7.20
C ILE A 255 -23.12 -4.21 7.10
N ASN A 256 -22.92 -4.83 8.27
CA ASN A 256 -23.45 -6.16 8.54
C ASN A 256 -24.63 -5.91 9.50
N ILE A 257 -25.80 -6.41 9.14
CA ILE A 257 -26.87 -6.70 10.11
C ILE A 257 -26.52 -8.04 10.74
#